data_AF-A0A8R2NMR9-F1
#
_entry.id   AF-A0A8R2NMR9-F1
#
_cell.length_a   1.000
_cell.length_b   1.000
_cell.length_c   1.000
_cell.angle_alpha   90.00
_cell.angle_beta   90.00
_cell.angle_gamma   90.00
#
_symmetry.space_group_name_H-M   'P 1'
#
loop_
_entity.id
_entity.type
_entity.pdbx_description
1 polymer ?
#
loop_
_entity_poly.entity_id
_entity_poly.type
_entity_poly.pdbx_seq_one_letter_code
_entity_poly.pdbx_strand_id
1 'polypeptide(L)'
;LKNEFEFWKQKWSNEENDLPKNALDTLSKCPEDLFPHINILLKLLAILPVSTASVERSFSSLKRIKTYLRNSTGEARLNGLALMNIHRDIQIDTDAILNMFASKKERRLDFKL
;
A
#
# COMPACT_ATOMS: atom_id res chain seq x y z
N LEU A 1 20.81 9.95 -19.90
CA LEU A 1 19.44 9.90 -20.48
C LEU A 1 19.40 9.58 -21.97
N LYS A 2 19.61 10.50 -22.94
CA LYS A 2 19.48 10.14 -24.39
C LYS A 2 20.43 9.01 -24.83
N ASN A 3 21.72 9.13 -24.52
CA ASN A 3 22.70 8.11 -24.91
C ASN A 3 22.46 6.78 -24.19
N GLU A 4 22.14 6.85 -22.89
CA GLU A 4 21.76 5.70 -22.05
C GLU A 4 20.51 4.97 -22.57
N PHE A 5 19.51 5.73 -23.02
CA PHE A 5 18.30 5.20 -23.65
C PHE A 5 18.59 4.54 -25.00
N GLU A 6 19.43 5.14 -25.85
CA GLU A 6 19.85 4.53 -27.11
C GLU A 6 20.61 3.22 -26.86
N PHE A 7 21.52 3.18 -25.88
CA PHE A 7 22.22 1.95 -25.50
C PHE A 7 21.28 0.88 -24.95
N TRP A 8 20.31 1.28 -24.12
CA TRP A 8 19.29 0.36 -23.60
C TRP A 8 18.40 -0.19 -24.71
N LYS A 9 17.99 0.66 -25.65
CA LYS A 9 17.21 0.27 -26.83
C LYS A 9 18.01 -0.68 -27.72
N GLN A 10 19.30 -0.41 -27.91
CA GLN A 10 20.20 -1.27 -28.68
C GLN A 10 20.42 -2.63 -28.01
N LYS A 11 20.54 -2.68 -26.67
CA LYS A 11 20.61 -3.93 -25.89
C LYS A 11 19.41 -4.83 -26.18
N TRP A 12 18.19 -4.29 -26.07
CA TRP A 12 16.98 -5.06 -26.33
C TRP A 12 16.72 -5.36 -27.80
N SER A 13 17.27 -4.56 -28.72
CA SER A 13 17.20 -4.86 -30.16
C SER A 13 18.13 -6.02 -30.56
N ASN A 14 19.18 -6.30 -29.78
CA ASN A 14 20.08 -7.43 -30.00
C ASN A 14 19.60 -8.71 -29.29
N GLU A 15 18.83 -8.59 -28.20
CA GLU A 15 18.30 -9.69 -27.38
C GLU A 15 16.79 -9.90 -27.58
N GLU A 16 16.34 -9.98 -28.84
CA GLU A 16 14.92 -10.11 -29.21
C GLU A 16 14.23 -11.35 -28.60
N ASN A 17 14.98 -12.42 -28.32
CA ASN A 17 14.45 -13.69 -27.80
C ASN A 17 14.23 -13.71 -26.27
N ASP A 18 14.80 -12.77 -25.51
CA ASP A 18 14.80 -12.81 -24.04
C ASP A 18 14.14 -11.56 -23.42
N LEU A 19 13.17 -11.00 -24.16
CA LEU A 19 12.44 -9.80 -23.77
C LEU A 19 11.60 -10.07 -22.49
N PRO A 20 11.80 -9.28 -21.42
CA PRO A 20 11.07 -9.45 -20.18
C PRO A 20 9.61 -9.05 -20.38
N LYS A 21 8.69 -9.90 -19.93
CA LYS A 21 7.25 -9.63 -20.06
C LYS A 21 6.76 -8.64 -19.02
N ASN A 22 7.49 -8.50 -17.90
CA ASN A 22 7.13 -7.66 -16.77
C ASN A 22 8.19 -6.61 -16.45
N ALA A 23 7.76 -5.47 -15.89
CA ALA A 23 8.62 -4.39 -15.41
C ALA A 23 9.62 -4.85 -14.33
N LEU A 24 9.22 -5.84 -13.52
CA LEU A 24 10.06 -6.44 -12.48
C LEU A 24 11.20 -7.29 -13.07
N ASP A 25 10.90 -8.04 -14.12
CA ASP A 25 11.88 -8.87 -14.81
C ASP A 25 12.88 -7.98 -15.57
N THR A 26 12.41 -6.87 -16.16
CA THR A 26 13.28 -5.85 -16.78
C THR A 26 14.17 -5.17 -15.75
N LEU A 27 13.66 -4.90 -14.55
CA LEU A 27 14.45 -4.33 -13.45
C LEU A 27 15.56 -5.31 -13.00
N SER A 28 15.26 -6.61 -12.93
CA SER A 28 16.25 -7.63 -12.53
C SER A 28 17.42 -7.77 -13.52
N LYS A 29 17.17 -7.53 -14.82
CA LYS A 29 18.18 -7.55 -15.89
C LYS A 29 18.85 -6.19 -16.12
N CYS A 30 18.51 -5.17 -15.32
CA CYS A 30 19.03 -3.81 -15.42
C CYS A 30 20.05 -3.53 -14.30
N PRO A 31 21.37 -3.66 -14.58
CA PRO A 31 22.39 -3.27 -13.62
C PRO A 31 22.38 -1.75 -13.39
N GLU A 32 22.29 -1.36 -12.11
CA GLU A 32 22.18 0.03 -11.66
C GLU A 32 23.41 0.89 -12.04
N ASP A 33 24.58 0.26 -12.15
CA ASP A 33 25.84 0.91 -12.53
C ASP A 33 25.91 1.34 -14.00
N LEU A 34 25.18 0.64 -14.90
CA LEU A 34 25.23 0.92 -16.34
C LEU A 34 24.07 1.81 -16.81
N PHE A 35 22.91 1.72 -16.15
CA PHE A 35 21.71 2.47 -16.53
C PHE A 35 21.00 3.09 -15.31
N PRO A 36 21.65 4.02 -14.60
CA PRO A 36 21.12 4.58 -13.35
C PRO A 36 19.76 5.30 -13.53
N HIS A 37 19.54 6.02 -14.64
CA HIS A 37 18.29 6.74 -14.86
C HIS A 37 17.15 5.80 -15.26
N ILE A 38 17.45 4.77 -16.07
CA ILE A 38 16.47 3.77 -16.48
C ILE A 38 16.10 2.88 -15.31
N ASN A 39 17.07 2.54 -14.45
CA ASN A 39 16.83 1.80 -13.22
C ASN A 39 15.91 2.58 -12.27
N ILE A 40 16.14 3.88 -12.06
CA ILE A 40 15.24 4.74 -11.29
C ILE A 40 13.83 4.78 -11.91
N LEU A 41 13.71 4.89 -13.24
CA LEU A 41 12.42 4.92 -13.91
C LEU A 41 11.67 3.57 -13.81
N LEU A 42 12.38 2.45 -13.92
CA LEU A 42 11.81 1.10 -13.73
C LEU A 42 11.41 0.86 -12.28
N LYS A 43 12.23 1.31 -11.31
CA LYS A 43 11.87 1.33 -9.89
C LYS A 43 10.60 2.16 -9.70
N LEU A 44 10.56 3.40 -10.22
CA LEU A 44 9.39 4.27 -10.17
C LEU A 44 8.16 3.59 -10.79
N LEU A 45 8.30 2.89 -11.91
CA LEU A 45 7.22 2.14 -12.52
C LEU A 45 6.75 0.95 -11.66
N ALA A 46 7.65 0.32 -10.91
CA ALA A 46 7.35 -0.81 -10.03
C ALA A 46 6.71 -0.38 -8.69
N ILE A 47 7.07 0.78 -8.15
CA ILE A 47 6.43 1.38 -6.96
C ILE A 47 5.16 2.17 -7.30
N LEU A 48 5.08 2.77 -8.50
CA LEU A 48 3.81 3.28 -9.00
C LEU A 48 2.88 2.07 -9.09
N PRO A 49 1.70 2.12 -8.45
CA PRO A 49 0.82 0.97 -8.40
C PRO A 49 0.30 0.71 -9.82
N VAL A 50 0.98 -0.16 -10.55
CA VAL A 50 0.41 -0.89 -11.70
C VAL A 50 -0.82 -1.67 -11.24
N SER A 51 -0.93 -1.95 -9.93
CA SER A 51 -2.14 -2.42 -9.26
C SER A 51 -3.03 -1.26 -8.81
N THR A 52 -3.78 -0.66 -9.74
CA THR A 52 -4.96 0.14 -9.38
C THR A 52 -5.87 -0.64 -8.43
N ALA A 53 -5.92 -1.97 -8.58
CA ALA A 53 -6.72 -2.88 -7.77
C ALA A 53 -6.47 -2.78 -6.25
N SER A 54 -5.24 -2.57 -5.78
CA SER A 54 -4.96 -2.46 -4.34
C SER A 54 -5.55 -1.17 -3.75
N VAL A 55 -5.35 -0.06 -4.45
CA VAL A 55 -5.87 1.26 -4.07
C VAL A 55 -7.40 1.29 -4.20
N GLU A 56 -7.94 0.74 -5.29
CA GLU A 56 -9.38 0.57 -5.51
C GLU A 56 -10.04 -0.32 -4.44
N ARG A 57 -9.38 -1.40 -4.02
CA ARG A 57 -9.87 -2.26 -2.93
C ARG A 57 -9.93 -1.50 -1.60
N SER A 58 -8.91 -0.71 -1.29
CA SER A 58 -8.87 0.13 -0.08
C SER A 58 -9.96 1.22 -0.13
N PHE A 59 -10.13 1.92 -1.25
CA PHE A 59 -11.20 2.90 -1.43
C PHE A 59 -12.60 2.29 -1.40
N SER A 60 -12.78 1.11 -1.98
CA SER A 60 -14.04 0.36 -1.93
C SER A 60 -14.39 -0.04 -0.50
N SER A 61 -13.40 -0.52 0.27
CA SER A 61 -13.56 -0.88 1.67
C SER A 61 -13.92 0.35 2.53
N LEU A 62 -13.22 1.47 2.32
CA LEU A 62 -13.53 2.74 2.97
C LEU A 62 -14.93 3.24 2.63
N LYS A 63 -15.33 3.18 1.36
CA LYS A 63 -16.68 3.53 0.90
C LYS A 63 -17.73 2.69 1.62
N ARG A 64 -17.51 1.38 1.74
CA ARG A 64 -18.41 0.45 2.46
C ARG A 64 -18.53 0.80 3.94
N ILE A 65 -17.41 1.08 4.61
CA ILE A 65 -17.39 1.51 6.02
C ILE A 65 -18.16 2.84 6.19
N LYS A 66 -17.92 3.82 5.31
CA LYS A 66 -18.58 5.12 5.35
C LYS A 66 -20.09 5.02 5.09
N THR A 67 -20.51 4.17 4.15
CA THR A 67 -21.93 3.90 3.89
C THR A 67 -22.61 3.25 5.08
N TYR A 68 -21.95 2.29 5.74
CA TYR A 68 -22.49 1.64 6.94
C TYR A 68 -22.63 2.60 8.12
N LEU A 69 -21.68 3.53 8.30
CA LEU A 69 -21.62 4.47 9.42
C LEU A 69 -22.28 5.83 9.14
N ARG A 70 -23.07 5.96 8.07
CA ARG A 70 -23.56 7.24 7.47
C ARG A 70 -24.16 8.25 8.46
N ASN A 71 -24.60 7.81 9.64
CA ASN A 71 -25.22 8.66 10.66
C ASN A 71 -24.42 8.83 11.96
N SER A 72 -23.19 8.30 12.13
CA SER A 72 -22.61 8.19 13.48
C SER A 72 -21.06 8.16 13.61
N THR A 73 -20.26 8.72 12.69
CA THR A 73 -18.79 8.60 12.83
C THR A 73 -18.01 9.84 12.39
N GLY A 74 -17.18 10.36 13.30
CA GLY A 74 -16.15 11.37 13.00
C GLY A 74 -14.88 10.75 12.40
N GLU A 75 -14.04 11.59 11.79
CA GLU A 75 -12.88 11.15 10.99
C GLU A 75 -11.91 10.24 11.74
N ALA A 76 -11.63 10.52 13.02
CA ALA A 76 -10.72 9.71 13.83
C ALA A 76 -11.16 8.24 13.95
N ARG A 77 -12.46 8.00 14.16
CA ARG A 77 -13.03 6.64 14.24
C ARG A 77 -13.10 5.99 12.86
N LEU A 78 -13.38 6.75 11.81
CA LEU A 78 -13.37 6.23 10.43
C LEU A 78 -11.98 5.74 10.03
N ASN A 79 -10.95 6.54 10.30
CA ASN A 79 -9.56 6.22 9.98
C ASN A 79 -9.09 4.98 10.74
N GLY A 80 -9.43 4.86 12.04
CA GLY A 80 -9.12 3.67 12.83
C GLY A 80 -9.78 2.40 12.27
N LEU A 81 -11.05 2.47 11.87
CA LEU A 81 -11.77 1.34 11.28
C LEU A 81 -11.23 0.96 9.90
N ALA A 82 -10.86 1.95 9.08
CA ALA A 82 -10.25 1.71 7.77
C ALA A 82 -8.89 1.02 7.92
N LEU A 83 -8.06 1.47 8.86
CA LEU A 83 -6.74 0.88 9.11
C LEU A 83 -6.86 -0.57 9.58
N MET A 84 -7.78 -0.86 10.51
CA MET A 84 -8.06 -2.24 10.94
C MET A 84 -8.58 -3.14 9.81
N ASN A 85 -9.34 -2.58 8.85
CA ASN A 85 -9.85 -3.34 7.72
C ASN A 85 -8.76 -3.66 6.68
N ILE A 86 -7.89 -2.70 6.40
CA ILE A 86 -6.77 -2.84 5.45
C ILE A 86 -5.73 -3.82 6.01
N HIS A 87 -5.39 -3.70 7.29
CA HIS A 87 -4.37 -4.51 7.97
C HIS A 87 -4.97 -5.65 8.79
N ARG A 88 -5.89 -6.42 8.20
CA ARG A 88 -6.55 -7.58 8.85
C ARG A 88 -5.60 -8.72 9.20
N ASP A 89 -4.39 -8.70 8.64
CA ASP A 89 -3.32 -9.68 8.79
C ASP A 89 -2.52 -9.48 10.09
N ILE A 90 -2.61 -8.29 10.69
CA ILE A 90 -1.98 -8.00 11.98
C ILE A 90 -2.84 -8.65 13.08
N GLN A 91 -2.24 -9.59 13.82
CA GLN A 91 -2.88 -10.18 15.00
C GLN A 91 -2.92 -9.15 16.13
N ILE A 92 -4.12 -8.90 16.65
CA ILE A 92 -4.35 -7.93 17.72
C ILE A 92 -4.67 -8.70 19.00
N ASP A 93 -3.90 -8.47 20.06
CA ASP A 93 -4.19 -9.02 21.38
C ASP A 93 -5.42 -8.33 22.00
N THR A 94 -6.53 -9.07 22.04
CA THR A 94 -7.79 -8.59 22.59
C THR A 94 -7.74 -8.36 24.08
N ASP A 95 -6.93 -9.12 24.82
CA ASP A 95 -6.81 -8.99 26.27
C ASP A 95 -6.04 -7.73 26.65
N ALA A 96 -4.98 -7.40 25.91
CA ALA A 96 -4.28 -6.14 26.06
C ALA A 96 -5.19 -4.93 25.79
N ILE A 97 -6.01 -5.00 24.74
CA ILE A 97 -6.98 -3.93 24.43
C ILE A 97 -8.02 -3.83 25.54
N LEU A 98 -8.58 -4.94 26.01
CA LEU A 98 -9.57 -4.95 27.07
C LEU A 98 -9.02 -4.31 28.35
N ASN A 99 -7.80 -4.67 28.74
CA ASN A 99 -7.12 -4.11 29.91
C ASN A 99 -6.86 -2.60 29.74
N MET A 100 -6.39 -2.16 28.56
CA MET A 100 -6.21 -0.74 28.23
C MET A 100 -7.55 0.04 28.27
N PHE A 101 -8.63 -0.55 27.79
CA PHE A 101 -9.95 0.06 27.84
C PHE A 101 -10.49 0.13 29.27
N ALA A 102 -10.26 -0.91 30.08
CA ALA A 102 -10.65 -0.96 31.49
C ALA A 102 -9.85 0.03 32.36
N SER A 103 -8.58 0.28 32.03
CA SER A 103 -7.74 1.25 32.76
C SER A 103 -8.11 2.71 32.47
N LYS A 104 -8.84 3.01 31.39
CA LYS A 104 -9.39 4.35 31.13
C LYS A 104 -10.57 4.63 32.07
N LYS A 105 -10.26 5.28 33.20
CA LYS A 105 -11.12 5.57 34.37
C LYS A 105 -12.42 6.35 34.11
N GLU A 106 -12.59 6.95 32.93
CA GLU A 106 -13.68 7.91 32.63
C GLU A 106 -15.04 7.27 32.27
N ARG A 107 -15.19 5.94 32.31
CA ARG A 107 -16.44 5.24 31.96
C ARG A 107 -17.20 4.60 33.11
N ARG A 108 -16.79 4.83 34.36
CA ARG A 108 -17.65 4.46 35.50
C ARG A 108 -18.73 5.54 35.63
N LEU A 109 -19.95 5.22 35.18
CA LEU A 109 -21.12 5.99 35.57
C LEU A 109 -21.24 5.89 37.09
N ASP A 110 -20.99 7.00 37.78
CA ASP A 110 -21.20 7.12 39.22
C ASP A 110 -22.70 7.18 39.46
N PHE A 111 -23.32 6.01 39.61
CA PHE A 111 -24.70 5.92 40.05
C PHE A 111 -24.73 6.27 41.53
N LYS A 112 -24.92 7.57 41.83
CA LYS A 112 -25.35 8.02 43.15
C LYS A 112 -26.77 7.50 43.38
N LEU A 113 -26.91 6.54 44.28
CA LEU A 113 -28.19 6.12 44.85
C LEU A 113 -28.71 7.21 45.79
#